data_AF-A0A7J9FH27-F1
#
_entry.id   AF-A0A7J9FH27-F1
#
_cell.length_a   1.000
_cell.length_b   1.000
_cell.length_c   1.000
_cell.angle_alpha   90.00
_cell.angle_beta   90.00
_cell.angle_gamma   90.00
#
_symmetry.space_group_name_H-M   'P 1'
#
loop_
_entity.id
_entity.type
_entity.pdbx_description
1 polymer ?
#
loop_
_entity_poly.entity_id
_entity_poly.type
_entity_poly.pdbx_seq_one_letter_code
_entity_poly.pdbx_strand_id
1 'polypeptide(L)'
;PDKVKALVNLSVPFLRSHREIKPVDFWRSYYGADHYISRFQKPGEIEGEFAEIGVERVEKELLTDFPVFLPKGKLFKRPLDEPITLPSWLSEEEANYYVTVFQKTGYTGALNFYRNFNRNGELLKPWVGSKVKTPAKFIVGDKDLVYHMPGMKDYIHNGGFQEDVPSLQQVVVMEGVAHFINMEKPDEINKYISDFFTQF
;
A
#
# COMPACT_ATOMS: atom_id res chain seq x y z
N PRO A 1 -9.61 18.80 9.10
CA PRO A 1 -10.41 18.68 7.86
C PRO A 1 -10.33 19.98 7.04
N ASP A 2 -10.32 21.14 7.69
CA ASP A 2 -10.41 22.48 7.07
C ASP A 2 -9.28 22.86 6.09
N LYS A 3 -8.19 22.09 6.08
CA LYS A 3 -7.08 22.28 5.12
C LYS A 3 -7.21 21.45 3.84
N VAL A 4 -8.19 20.54 3.76
CA VAL A 4 -8.37 19.61 2.64
C VAL A 4 -9.77 19.80 2.07
N LYS A 5 -9.84 20.41 0.87
CA LYS A 5 -11.11 20.68 0.17
C LYS A 5 -11.78 19.39 -0.31
N ALA A 6 -10.98 18.50 -0.90
CA ALA A 6 -11.38 17.19 -1.40
C ALA A 6 -10.18 16.24 -1.44
N LEU A 7 -10.41 14.92 -1.41
CA LEU A 7 -9.37 13.89 -1.39
C LEU A 7 -9.61 12.87 -2.51
N VAL A 8 -8.59 12.61 -3.35
CA VAL A 8 -8.51 11.39 -4.15
C VAL A 8 -7.52 10.47 -3.45
N ASN A 9 -7.97 9.28 -3.05
CA ASN A 9 -7.14 8.30 -2.36
C ASN A 9 -7.07 7.01 -3.18
N LEU A 10 -5.87 6.45 -3.30
CA LEU A 10 -5.60 5.29 -4.15
C LEU A 10 -5.21 4.09 -3.28
N SER A 11 -5.61 2.88 -3.70
CA SER A 11 -5.22 1.57 -3.12
C SER A 11 -5.71 1.29 -1.68
N VAL A 12 -5.32 2.11 -0.71
CA VAL A 12 -5.58 1.87 0.73
C VAL A 12 -6.79 2.67 1.18
N PRO A 13 -7.92 2.04 1.58
CA PRO A 13 -9.09 2.77 2.07
C PRO A 13 -8.83 3.31 3.48
N PHE A 14 -9.83 3.97 4.08
CA PHE A 14 -9.74 4.34 5.49
C PHE A 14 -9.58 3.08 6.35
N LEU A 15 -8.51 3.02 7.15
CA LEU A 15 -8.26 1.91 8.06
C LEU A 15 -8.91 2.20 9.42
N ARG A 16 -10.05 1.56 9.67
CA ARG A 16 -10.79 1.65 10.94
C ARG A 16 -9.90 1.19 12.08
N SER A 17 -9.56 2.11 12.99
CA SER A 17 -8.78 1.80 14.19
C SER A 17 -9.67 1.22 15.28
N HIS A 18 -9.18 0.18 15.95
CA HIS A 18 -9.83 -0.44 17.11
C HIS A 18 -9.01 -0.16 18.37
N ARG A 19 -9.67 0.24 19.46
CA ARG A 19 -9.00 0.68 20.70
C ARG A 19 -8.10 -0.39 21.33
N GLU A 20 -8.44 -1.65 21.15
CA GLU A 20 -7.78 -2.77 21.83
C GLU A 20 -6.88 -3.59 20.89
N ILE A 21 -6.96 -3.35 19.59
CA ILE A 21 -6.24 -4.15 18.59
C ILE A 21 -5.04 -3.37 18.09
N LYS A 22 -3.86 -3.94 18.30
CA LYS A 22 -2.61 -3.44 17.71
C LYS A 22 -2.56 -3.83 16.23
N PRO A 23 -2.41 -2.89 15.29
CA PRO A 23 -2.47 -3.19 13.87
C PRO A 23 -1.51 -4.28 13.40
N VAL A 24 -0.26 -4.28 13.86
CA VAL A 24 0.74 -5.30 13.46
C VAL A 24 0.36 -6.68 13.99
N ASP A 25 -0.17 -6.74 15.22
CA ASP A 25 -0.56 -7.99 15.86
C ASP A 25 -1.78 -8.60 15.15
N PHE A 26 -2.72 -7.76 14.70
CA PHE A 26 -3.84 -8.17 13.85
C PHE A 26 -3.35 -8.84 12.56
N TRP A 27 -2.50 -8.15 11.79
CA TRP A 27 -1.97 -8.70 10.54
C TRP A 27 -1.18 -9.99 10.77
N ARG A 28 -0.38 -10.04 11.83
CA ARG A 28 0.37 -11.23 12.21
C ARG A 28 -0.53 -12.40 12.60
N SER A 29 -1.65 -12.14 13.27
CA SER A 29 -2.60 -13.19 13.67
C SER A 29 -3.29 -13.83 12.46
N TYR A 30 -3.53 -13.04 11.40
CA TYR A 30 -4.21 -13.51 10.20
C TYR A 30 -3.24 -14.17 9.21
N TYR A 31 -2.10 -13.52 8.94
CA TYR A 31 -1.17 -13.90 7.88
C TYR A 31 0.10 -14.59 8.39
N GLY A 32 0.29 -14.68 9.70
CA GLY A 32 1.49 -15.27 10.30
C GLY A 32 2.70 -14.34 10.27
N ALA A 33 3.85 -14.89 10.68
CA ALA A 33 5.08 -14.12 10.87
C ALA A 33 5.77 -13.69 9.56
N ASP A 34 5.45 -14.35 8.44
CA ASP A 34 6.05 -14.08 7.13
C ASP A 34 5.30 -13.01 6.32
N HIS A 35 4.17 -12.50 6.82
CA HIS A 35 3.53 -11.35 6.22
C HIS A 35 4.48 -10.15 6.15
N TYR A 36 4.49 -9.41 5.03
CA TYR A 36 5.46 -8.34 4.80
C TYR A 36 5.48 -7.30 5.92
N ILE A 37 4.32 -6.88 6.44
CA ILE A 37 4.24 -5.93 7.58
C ILE A 37 4.93 -6.49 8.83
N SER A 38 4.75 -7.79 9.11
CA SER A 38 5.40 -8.46 10.24
C SER A 38 6.90 -8.57 10.04
N ARG A 39 7.34 -8.86 8.83
CA ARG A 39 8.77 -8.96 8.45
C ARG A 39 9.50 -7.63 8.48
N PHE A 40 8.80 -6.51 8.29
CA PHE A 40 9.39 -5.18 8.38
C PHE A 40 9.63 -4.68 9.81
N GLN A 41 9.08 -5.35 10.83
CA GLN A 41 9.08 -4.83 12.21
C GLN A 41 10.45 -4.83 12.88
N LYS A 42 11.27 -5.86 12.69
CA LYS A 42 12.58 -5.93 13.36
C LYS A 42 13.58 -5.06 12.59
N PRO A 43 14.14 -3.99 13.21
CA PRO A 43 15.10 -3.14 12.53
C PRO A 43 16.33 -3.91 12.06
N GLY A 44 16.73 -3.70 10.82
CA GLY A 44 17.93 -4.29 10.22
C GLY A 44 17.76 -5.71 9.69
N GLU A 45 16.66 -6.42 10.00
CA GLU A 45 16.49 -7.80 9.52
C GLU A 45 16.19 -7.83 8.02
N ILE A 46 15.09 -7.20 7.59
CA ILE A 46 14.74 -7.17 6.18
C ILE A 46 15.72 -6.32 5.36
N GLU A 47 16.29 -5.27 5.95
CA GLU A 47 17.36 -4.50 5.30
C GLU A 47 18.60 -5.36 5.00
N GLY A 48 18.95 -6.28 5.91
CA GLY A 48 20.04 -7.24 5.70
C GLY A 48 19.73 -8.20 4.56
N GLU A 49 18.53 -8.78 4.53
CA GLU A 49 18.11 -9.69 3.44
C GLU A 49 18.04 -8.96 2.09
N PHE A 50 17.59 -7.69 2.06
CA PHE A 50 17.62 -6.87 0.85
C PHE A 50 19.05 -6.54 0.41
N ALA A 51 19.98 -6.31 1.33
CA ALA A 51 21.39 -6.07 1.01
C ALA A 51 22.07 -7.30 0.41
N GLU A 52 21.75 -8.51 0.90
CA GLU A 52 22.24 -9.77 0.34
C GLU A 52 21.74 -10.02 -1.08
N ILE A 53 20.47 -9.68 -1.37
CA ILE A 53 19.87 -9.82 -2.71
C ILE A 53 20.35 -8.73 -3.68
N GLY A 54 20.60 -7.52 -3.18
CA GLY A 54 20.97 -6.35 -3.97
C GLY A 54 19.77 -5.47 -4.33
N VAL A 55 19.96 -4.15 -4.21
CA VAL A 55 18.92 -3.13 -4.36
C VAL A 55 18.21 -3.19 -5.70
N GLU A 56 18.95 -3.42 -6.80
CA GLU A 56 18.33 -3.49 -8.14
C GLU A 56 17.28 -4.60 -8.22
N ARG A 57 17.64 -5.79 -7.73
CA ARG A 57 16.74 -6.93 -7.73
C ARG A 57 15.54 -6.68 -6.83
N VAL A 58 15.76 -6.17 -5.62
CA VAL A 58 14.68 -5.85 -4.68
C VAL A 58 13.69 -4.85 -5.27
N GLU A 59 14.17 -3.71 -5.79
CA GLU A 59 13.28 -2.69 -6.35
C GLU A 59 12.47 -3.21 -7.53
N LYS A 60 13.10 -3.91 -8.47
CA LYS A 60 12.39 -4.44 -9.64
C LYS A 60 11.34 -5.48 -9.26
N GLU A 61 11.58 -6.30 -8.23
CA GLU A 61 10.56 -7.22 -7.69
C GLU A 61 9.40 -6.45 -7.05
N LEU A 62 9.69 -5.48 -6.18
CA LEU A 62 8.67 -4.70 -5.47
C LEU A 62 7.80 -3.89 -6.43
N LEU A 63 8.38 -3.31 -7.48
CA LEU A 63 7.66 -2.56 -8.52
C LEU A 63 6.80 -3.46 -9.42
N THR A 64 7.21 -4.71 -9.64
CA THR A 64 6.53 -5.63 -10.58
C THR A 64 5.45 -6.47 -9.92
N ASP A 65 5.72 -7.05 -8.74
CA ASP A 65 4.82 -7.94 -8.01
C ASP A 65 5.11 -7.82 -6.50
N PHE A 66 4.57 -6.77 -5.86
CA PHE A 66 4.80 -6.54 -4.44
C PHE A 66 4.32 -7.75 -3.61
N PRO A 67 5.21 -8.41 -2.86
CA PRO A 67 4.89 -9.67 -2.21
C PRO A 67 4.08 -9.47 -0.93
N VAL A 68 3.00 -10.24 -0.78
CA VAL A 68 2.23 -10.32 0.49
C VAL A 68 3.02 -11.03 1.58
N PHE A 69 3.78 -12.06 1.19
CA PHE A 69 4.60 -12.86 2.09
C PHE A 69 6.07 -12.74 1.70
N LEU A 70 6.92 -12.56 2.70
CA LEU A 70 8.36 -12.47 2.57
C LEU A 70 9.04 -13.54 3.44
N PRO A 71 8.87 -14.86 3.18
CA PRO A 71 9.52 -15.91 3.98
C PRO A 71 11.04 -15.77 4.04
N LYS A 72 11.64 -16.17 5.17
CA LYS A 72 13.06 -15.90 5.41
C LYS A 72 13.92 -16.72 4.46
N GLY A 73 14.84 -16.05 3.76
CA GLY A 73 15.64 -16.68 2.70
C GLY A 73 14.88 -16.99 1.40
N LYS A 74 13.59 -16.61 1.28
CA LYS A 74 12.79 -16.76 0.06
C LYS A 74 11.82 -15.57 -0.09
N LEU A 75 12.39 -14.38 -0.20
CA LEU A 75 11.63 -13.12 -0.23
C LEU A 75 10.75 -12.99 -1.48
N PHE A 76 11.23 -13.45 -2.64
CA PHE A 76 10.54 -13.29 -3.92
C PHE A 76 10.17 -14.64 -4.52
N LYS A 77 9.11 -14.64 -5.36
CA LYS A 77 8.62 -15.86 -6.02
C LYS A 77 9.59 -16.35 -7.08
N ARG A 78 10.20 -15.41 -7.82
CA ARG A 78 11.16 -15.70 -8.89
C ARG A 78 12.52 -16.09 -8.30
N PRO A 79 13.20 -17.11 -8.86
CA PRO A 79 14.61 -17.37 -8.59
C PRO A 79 15.46 -16.10 -8.83
N LEU A 80 16.49 -15.90 -8.00
CA LEU A 80 17.32 -14.69 -8.05
C LEU A 80 18.18 -14.60 -9.32
N ASP A 81 18.49 -15.74 -9.94
CA ASP A 81 19.24 -15.88 -11.19
C ASP A 81 18.37 -15.71 -12.45
N GLU A 82 17.04 -15.72 -12.32
CA GLU A 82 16.11 -15.48 -13.43
C GLU A 82 15.94 -13.97 -13.69
N PRO A 83 16.04 -13.47 -14.94
CA PRO A 83 15.82 -12.05 -15.22
C PRO A 83 14.37 -11.63 -14.93
N ILE A 84 14.19 -10.38 -14.50
CA ILE A 84 12.85 -9.80 -14.31
C ILE A 84 12.40 -9.17 -15.62
N THR A 85 11.30 -9.65 -16.18
CA THR A 85 10.57 -8.94 -17.23
C THR A 85 9.71 -7.85 -16.60
N LEU A 86 10.06 -6.59 -16.84
CA LEU A 86 9.26 -5.45 -16.39
C LEU A 86 7.91 -5.41 -17.13
N PRO A 87 6.83 -4.98 -16.46
CA PRO A 87 5.55 -4.80 -17.11
C PRO A 87 5.63 -3.65 -18.13
N SER A 88 4.77 -3.66 -19.16
CA SER A 88 4.82 -2.70 -20.26
C SER A 88 4.63 -1.23 -19.85
N TRP A 89 4.11 -0.98 -18.65
CA TRP A 89 3.92 0.36 -18.10
C TRP A 89 5.12 0.87 -17.29
N LEU A 90 6.16 0.05 -17.08
CA LEU A 90 7.36 0.41 -16.33
C LEU A 90 8.59 0.22 -17.22
N SER A 91 9.19 1.32 -17.65
CA SER A 91 10.44 1.28 -18.42
C SER A 91 11.64 0.93 -17.52
N GLU A 92 12.72 0.45 -18.15
CA GLU A 92 14.01 0.26 -17.46
C GLU A 92 14.56 1.56 -16.89
N GLU A 93 14.37 2.69 -17.57
CA GLU A 93 14.81 4.00 -17.09
C GLU A 93 14.10 4.39 -15.79
N GLU A 94 12.77 4.25 -15.74
CA GLU A 94 11.97 4.54 -14.55
C GLU A 94 12.32 3.59 -13.40
N ALA A 95 12.44 2.28 -13.66
CA ALA A 95 12.87 1.32 -12.64
C ALA A 95 14.25 1.69 -12.08
N ASN A 96 15.22 2.02 -12.95
CA ASN A 96 16.58 2.37 -12.55
C ASN A 96 16.67 3.68 -11.77
N TYR A 97 15.71 4.60 -11.96
CA TYR A 97 15.59 5.77 -11.11
C TYR A 97 15.33 5.38 -9.65
N TYR A 98 14.35 4.51 -9.39
CA TYR A 98 14.06 4.02 -8.02
C TYR A 98 15.25 3.25 -7.43
N VAL A 99 15.89 2.38 -8.23
CA VAL A 99 17.11 1.67 -7.84
C VAL A 99 18.18 2.66 -7.37
N THR A 100 18.44 3.72 -8.13
CA THR A 100 19.45 4.73 -7.79
C THR A 100 19.11 5.47 -6.50
N VAL A 101 17.82 5.75 -6.25
CA VAL A 101 17.36 6.37 -5.00
C VAL A 101 17.62 5.45 -3.82
N PHE A 102 17.14 4.21 -3.87
CA PHE A 102 17.28 3.27 -2.75
C PHE A 102 18.72 2.79 -2.54
N GLN A 103 19.58 2.80 -3.56
CA GLN A 103 21.02 2.59 -3.40
C GLN A 103 21.66 3.67 -2.51
N LYS A 104 21.17 4.91 -2.59
CA LYS A 104 21.69 6.04 -1.79
C LYS A 104 21.05 6.12 -0.41
N THR A 105 19.75 5.90 -0.30
CA THR A 105 19.01 6.12 0.95
C THR A 105 18.92 4.86 1.83
N GLY A 106 19.05 3.68 1.23
CA GLY A 106 18.59 2.43 1.82
C GLY A 106 17.08 2.42 2.06
N TYR A 107 16.60 1.35 2.70
CA TYR A 107 15.17 1.11 2.94
C TYR A 107 14.69 1.53 4.32
N THR A 108 15.59 1.75 5.27
CA THR A 108 15.27 1.97 6.69
C THR A 108 14.23 3.07 6.89
N GLY A 109 14.35 4.19 6.16
CA GLY A 109 13.42 5.31 6.24
C GLY A 109 11.99 4.91 5.85
N ALA A 110 11.82 4.23 4.72
CA ALA A 110 10.52 3.74 4.26
C ALA A 110 9.94 2.67 5.20
N LEU A 111 10.77 1.73 5.64
CA LEU A 111 10.36 0.64 6.54
C LEU A 111 9.94 1.13 7.94
N ASN A 112 10.51 2.25 8.40
CA ASN A 112 10.17 2.84 9.70
C ASN A 112 8.70 3.30 9.80
N PHE A 113 8.00 3.52 8.68
CA PHE A 113 6.55 3.77 8.70
C PHE A 113 5.79 2.55 9.25
N TYR A 114 6.11 1.35 8.75
CA TYR A 114 5.49 0.09 9.21
C TYR A 114 5.82 -0.21 10.67
N ARG A 115 7.05 0.11 11.11
CA ARG A 115 7.49 -0.07 12.52
C ARG A 115 6.72 0.81 13.50
N ASN A 116 6.14 1.91 13.00
CA ASN A 116 5.33 2.80 13.81
C ASN A 116 3.84 2.44 13.83
N PHE A 117 3.36 1.41 13.11
CA PHE A 117 1.94 1.11 13.04
C PHE A 117 1.29 0.88 14.40
N ASN A 118 1.93 0.12 15.29
CA ASN A 118 1.42 -0.08 16.65
C ASN A 118 1.42 1.22 17.46
N ARG A 119 2.48 2.04 17.33
CA ARG A 119 2.54 3.34 18.00
C ARG A 119 1.48 4.31 17.47
N ASN A 120 1.24 4.33 16.17
CA ASN A 120 0.19 5.11 15.54
C ASN A 120 -1.19 4.66 16.03
N GLY A 121 -1.43 3.36 16.16
CA GLY A 121 -2.66 2.83 16.75
C GLY A 121 -2.91 3.37 18.16
N GLU A 122 -1.88 3.37 19.02
CA GLU A 122 -1.96 3.95 20.38
C GLU A 122 -2.24 5.46 20.36
N LEU A 123 -1.52 6.19 19.51
CA LEU A 123 -1.67 7.64 19.40
C LEU A 123 -3.04 8.03 18.83
N LEU A 124 -3.62 7.23 17.94
CA LEU A 124 -4.88 7.52 17.26
C LEU A 124 -6.13 7.17 18.09
N LYS A 125 -5.98 6.59 19.30
CA LYS A 125 -7.09 6.25 20.20
C LYS A 125 -8.13 7.37 20.42
N PRO A 126 -7.75 8.65 20.57
CA PRO A 126 -8.72 9.75 20.71
C PRO A 126 -9.66 9.92 19.52
N TRP A 127 -9.26 9.46 18.33
CA TRP A 127 -10.03 9.60 17.09
C TRP A 127 -10.87 8.37 16.75
N VAL A 128 -10.82 7.30 17.55
CA VAL A 128 -11.64 6.10 17.30
C VAL A 128 -13.12 6.47 17.33
N GLY A 129 -13.84 6.13 16.26
CA GLY A 129 -15.25 6.47 16.04
C GLY A 129 -15.48 7.83 15.35
N SER A 130 -14.41 8.59 15.07
CA SER A 130 -14.50 9.82 14.28
C SER A 130 -14.68 9.50 12.80
N LYS A 131 -15.47 10.33 12.13
CA LYS A 131 -15.74 10.22 10.69
C LYS A 131 -14.89 11.20 9.88
N VAL A 132 -14.42 10.77 8.71
CA VAL A 132 -13.78 11.64 7.72
C VAL A 132 -14.87 12.36 6.94
N LYS A 133 -15.01 13.68 7.15
CA LYS A 133 -16.07 14.49 6.53
C LYS A 133 -15.66 15.10 5.19
N THR A 134 -14.37 15.11 4.87
CA THR A 134 -13.84 15.64 3.61
C THR A 134 -14.41 14.82 2.43
N PRO A 135 -14.94 15.46 1.38
CA PRO A 135 -15.34 14.78 0.16
C PRO A 135 -14.22 13.90 -0.38
N ALA A 136 -14.51 12.64 -0.66
CA ALA A 136 -13.50 11.67 -1.03
C ALA A 136 -13.88 10.87 -2.27
N LYS A 137 -12.90 10.58 -3.12
CA LYS A 137 -12.97 9.59 -4.19
C LYS A 137 -11.92 8.52 -3.93
N PHE A 138 -12.32 7.26 -3.96
CA PHE A 138 -11.43 6.13 -3.75
C PHE A 138 -11.34 5.28 -5.02
N ILE A 139 -10.10 4.96 -5.41
CA ILE A 139 -9.80 4.23 -6.64
C ILE A 139 -8.82 3.10 -6.29
N VAL A 140 -9.11 1.88 -6.75
CA VAL A 140 -8.30 0.70 -6.45
C VAL A 140 -8.26 -0.24 -7.65
N GLY A 141 -7.15 -0.94 -7.84
CA GLY A 141 -7.04 -2.02 -8.82
C GLY A 141 -7.70 -3.30 -8.31
N ASP A 142 -8.36 -4.07 -9.19
CA ASP A 142 -9.00 -5.33 -8.81
C ASP A 142 -8.00 -6.43 -8.42
N LYS A 143 -6.72 -6.28 -8.78
CA LYS A 143 -5.59 -7.17 -8.40
C LYS A 143 -4.75 -6.60 -7.27
N ASP A 144 -5.12 -5.45 -6.69
CA ASP A 144 -4.37 -4.84 -5.59
C ASP A 144 -4.35 -5.75 -4.35
N LEU A 145 -3.16 -6.04 -3.81
CA LEU A 145 -3.01 -6.87 -2.62
C LEU A 145 -3.79 -6.35 -1.41
N VAL A 146 -3.90 -5.03 -1.26
CA VAL A 146 -4.64 -4.38 -0.17
C VAL A 146 -6.13 -4.66 -0.32
N TYR A 147 -6.64 -4.62 -1.56
CA TYR A 147 -8.04 -4.90 -1.87
C TYR A 147 -8.44 -6.34 -1.60
N HIS A 148 -7.49 -7.28 -1.64
CA HIS A 148 -7.69 -8.69 -1.28
C HIS A 148 -7.33 -9.04 0.16
N MET A 149 -7.02 -8.04 1.00
CA MET A 149 -6.92 -8.26 2.43
C MET A 149 -8.27 -8.70 3.02
N PRO A 150 -8.26 -9.44 4.14
CA PRO A 150 -9.43 -10.10 4.67
C PRO A 150 -10.43 -9.07 5.15
N GLY A 151 -11.69 -9.22 4.73
CA GLY A 151 -12.75 -8.26 5.04
C GLY A 151 -12.64 -6.93 4.30
N MET A 152 -11.60 -6.69 3.49
CA MET A 152 -11.41 -5.37 2.86
C MET A 152 -12.49 -5.07 1.81
N LYS A 153 -12.82 -6.03 0.95
CA LYS A 153 -13.90 -5.86 -0.04
C LYS A 153 -15.26 -5.66 0.63
N ASP A 154 -15.53 -6.43 1.68
CA ASP A 154 -16.75 -6.30 2.47
C ASP A 154 -16.85 -4.90 3.08
N TYR A 155 -15.79 -4.43 3.73
CA TYR A 155 -15.72 -3.09 4.30
C TYR A 155 -15.92 -1.99 3.24
N ILE A 156 -15.26 -2.09 2.08
CA ILE A 156 -15.35 -1.11 0.99
C ILE A 156 -16.76 -1.05 0.40
N HIS A 157 -17.39 -2.19 0.15
CA HIS A 157 -18.61 -2.27 -0.67
C HIS A 157 -19.91 -2.42 0.13
N ASN A 158 -19.85 -2.93 1.36
CA ASN A 158 -21.03 -3.24 2.18
C ASN A 158 -21.27 -2.21 3.29
N GLY A 159 -20.94 -0.95 3.03
CA GLY A 159 -21.35 0.22 3.82
C GLY A 159 -20.40 0.65 4.93
N GLY A 160 -19.45 -0.19 5.36
CA GLY A 160 -18.49 0.17 6.42
C GLY A 160 -17.63 1.39 6.05
N PHE A 161 -17.13 1.43 4.81
CA PHE A 161 -16.31 2.55 4.35
C PHE A 161 -17.12 3.85 4.20
N GLN A 162 -18.36 3.75 3.69
CA GLN A 162 -19.27 4.90 3.62
C GLN A 162 -19.67 5.40 5.02
N GLU A 163 -19.80 4.51 6.01
CA GLU A 163 -20.12 4.88 7.39
C GLU A 163 -19.02 5.77 8.00
N ASP A 164 -17.75 5.39 7.79
CA ASP A 164 -16.56 6.09 8.28
C ASP A 164 -16.23 7.34 7.45
N VAL A 165 -16.57 7.33 6.16
CA VAL A 165 -16.37 8.43 5.22
C VAL A 165 -17.71 8.79 4.56
N PRO A 166 -18.62 9.51 5.24
CA PRO A 166 -19.98 9.77 4.74
C PRO A 166 -20.03 10.50 3.39
N SER A 167 -18.99 11.27 3.08
CA SER A 167 -18.86 12.05 1.83
C SER A 167 -18.07 11.29 0.75
N LEU A 168 -17.89 9.98 0.89
CA LEU A 168 -17.26 9.12 -0.12
C LEU A 168 -18.18 9.02 -1.34
N GLN A 169 -17.63 9.32 -2.52
CA GLN A 169 -18.28 9.04 -3.80
C GLN A 169 -18.16 7.56 -4.17
N GLN A 170 -18.89 7.13 -5.19
CA GLN A 170 -18.81 5.76 -5.70
C GLN A 170 -17.34 5.32 -5.89
N VAL A 171 -17.01 4.17 -5.29
CA VAL A 171 -15.69 3.56 -5.41
C VAL A 171 -15.46 3.12 -6.84
N VAL A 172 -14.26 3.41 -7.36
CA VAL A 172 -13.81 2.93 -8.66
C VAL A 172 -12.91 1.72 -8.46
N VAL A 173 -13.29 0.60 -9.07
CA VAL A 173 -12.45 -0.62 -9.14
C VAL A 173 -11.99 -0.78 -10.58
N MET A 174 -10.67 -0.73 -10.80
CA MET A 174 -10.07 -0.83 -12.13
C MET A 174 -9.77 -2.29 -12.45
N GLU A 175 -10.40 -2.81 -13.50
CA GLU A 175 -10.23 -4.20 -13.93
C GLU A 175 -8.84 -4.46 -14.52
N GLY A 176 -8.21 -5.54 -14.08
CA GLY A 176 -6.93 -6.00 -14.60
C GLY A 176 -5.70 -5.30 -14.02
N VAL A 177 -5.87 -4.31 -13.14
CA VAL A 177 -4.81 -3.40 -12.64
C VAL A 177 -4.40 -3.79 -11.21
N ALA A 178 -3.11 -3.75 -10.92
CA ALA A 178 -2.56 -4.13 -9.62
C ALA A 178 -2.46 -2.94 -8.64
N HIS A 179 -1.34 -2.82 -7.93
CA HIS A 179 -1.17 -1.88 -6.82
C HIS A 179 -0.79 -0.45 -7.28
N PHE A 180 0.11 -0.33 -8.26
CA PHE A 180 0.64 0.95 -8.74
C PHE A 180 -0.25 1.56 -9.84
N ILE A 181 -1.55 1.72 -9.56
CA ILE A 181 -2.56 2.12 -10.56
C ILE A 181 -2.25 3.45 -11.26
N ASN A 182 -1.58 4.37 -10.57
CA ASN A 182 -1.17 5.67 -11.10
C ASN A 182 0.03 5.60 -12.05
N MET A 183 0.80 4.52 -12.01
CA MET A 183 1.87 4.23 -12.97
C MET A 183 1.35 3.33 -14.11
N GLU A 184 0.51 2.34 -13.78
CA GLU A 184 -0.02 1.39 -14.75
C GLU A 184 -1.06 2.02 -15.68
N LYS A 185 -1.92 2.91 -15.16
CA LYS A 185 -3.01 3.58 -15.90
C LYS A 185 -3.02 5.11 -15.67
N PRO A 186 -1.94 5.82 -16.02
CA PRO A 186 -1.78 7.23 -15.67
C PRO A 186 -2.88 8.12 -16.26
N ASP A 187 -3.28 7.90 -17.51
CA ASP A 187 -4.32 8.70 -18.18
C ASP A 187 -5.70 8.55 -17.52
N GLU A 188 -6.07 7.32 -17.15
CA GLU A 188 -7.33 7.05 -16.45
C GLU A 188 -7.35 7.69 -15.06
N ILE A 189 -6.24 7.57 -14.31
CA ILE A 189 -6.10 8.19 -12.99
C ILE A 189 -6.14 9.72 -13.08
N ASN A 190 -5.42 10.31 -14.03
CA ASN A 190 -5.44 11.76 -14.28
C ASN A 190 -6.85 12.26 -14.59
N LYS A 191 -7.60 11.50 -15.41
CA LYS A 191 -9.00 11.80 -15.70
C LYS A 191 -9.86 11.74 -14.44
N TYR A 192 -9.75 10.69 -13.63
CA TYR A 192 -10.53 10.59 -12.40
C TYR A 192 -10.24 11.72 -11.41
N ILE A 193 -8.98 12.15 -11.31
CA ILE A 193 -8.55 13.27 -10.47
C ILE A 193 -9.17 14.58 -10.97
N SER A 194 -9.02 14.87 -12.27
CA SER A 194 -9.55 16.10 -12.89
C SER A 194 -11.07 16.19 -12.79
N ASP A 195 -11.78 15.12 -13.15
CA ASP A 195 -13.25 15.04 -13.10
C ASP A 195 -13.79 15.18 -11.66
N PHE A 196 -13.02 14.78 -10.65
CA PHE A 196 -13.42 14.92 -9.25
C PHE A 196 -13.17 16.33 -8.72
N PHE A 197 -11.98 16.90 -8.95
CA PHE A 197 -11.63 18.19 -8.38
C PHE A 197 -12.34 19.38 -9.05
N THR A 198 -12.80 19.24 -10.29
CA THR A 198 -13.64 20.24 -10.97
C THR A 198 -15.01 20.47 -10.33
N GLN A 199 -15.42 19.61 -9.38
CA GLN A 199 -16.68 19.74 -8.65
C GLN A 199 -16.62 20.76 -7.49
N PHE A 200 -15.43 21.32 -7.19
CA PHE A 200 -15.18 22.15 -6.01
C PHE A 200 -14.57 23.51 -6.35
#